data_AF-A0A4Z0K4A9-F1
#
_entry.id   AF-A0A4Z0K4A9-F1
#
_cell.length_a   1.000
_cell.length_b   1.000
_cell.length_c   1.000
_cell.angle_alpha   90.00
_cell.angle_beta   90.00
_cell.angle_gamma   90.00
#
_symmetry.space_group_name_H-M   'P 1'
#
loop_
_entity.id
_entity.type
_entity.pdbx_description
1 polymer ?
#
loop_
_entity_poly.entity_id
_entity_poly.type
_entity_poly.pdbx_seq_one_letter_code
_entity_poly.pdbx_strand_id
1 'polypeptide(L)'
;MTNESSSADPKSSEAQAAKPGARVKDAVAVPSPQAPGPGAPAAAAPAAAASGSGPAPASADAAPPQLEVAVATDAAYAGEEADRVQLRRPLRNISEVRHFFRTNQTPIYFVGATPFNLLGLDRWVRNFSYITYYDGWDGGHPRVFSPRYRPYVEFESGEAINNWLLLNAEVRAHMTRNVPHGERVKVAMVFFDEETERICRELGYDLILPSAALRNQLDSKIETTKLGNEAGAFSVPNVLTTADTYEELNDRAAEAGLGTDLVVQTPYGDSGKTTFFISDAAGWETHKDDIIGEQLKVMKRINNTPVAVEAVITSSGVVVGPYLTELAGFAELTPYKGGWCGNEMKPDVLNAEQRAQTRDLVGRMGEGLRTRGYRGFFEVDVLVDLDSDDVYLGELNPRISGASAITNVTAGAYADVPLFLFHLLEYLDVEFDLDVKEINERWEELSGADEWSQMIIKETAPITEYITHSPLTGQYYLDQYGTLTYKRAALDWHPLQNGSEVFFLRIFGAGDYRWKGADLGVLVTKNPLQTNVGGPDALSIRAKHFIDSIRAMYAGVPVVADDPSPALGGPGAKGD
;
A
#
# COMPACT_ATOMS: atom_id res chain seq x y z
N MET A 1 -75.48 -1.58 -43.62
CA MET A 1 -74.22 -2.13 -44.18
C MET A 1 -73.08 -1.53 -43.36
N THR A 2 -72.73 -1.94 -42.14
CA THR A 2 -72.95 -3.20 -41.39
C THR A 2 -72.46 -4.46 -42.09
N ASN A 3 -71.70 -5.38 -41.48
CA ASN A 3 -70.99 -5.45 -40.18
C ASN A 3 -69.73 -6.36 -40.44
N GLU A 4 -68.79 -6.72 -39.55
CA GLU A 4 -68.71 -6.76 -38.07
C GLU A 4 -67.24 -6.92 -37.59
N SER A 5 -66.95 -6.65 -36.31
CA SER A 5 -65.86 -7.20 -35.46
C SER A 5 -64.36 -7.08 -35.88
N SER A 6 -63.40 -6.85 -34.97
CA SER A 6 -63.46 -6.44 -33.55
C SER A 6 -62.10 -5.89 -33.05
N SER A 7 -62.12 -5.25 -31.88
CA SER A 7 -61.00 -4.82 -31.02
C SER A 7 -59.79 -5.79 -30.99
N ALA A 8 -58.52 -5.37 -31.01
CA ALA A 8 -57.81 -4.28 -30.31
C ALA A 8 -57.44 -4.60 -28.85
N ASP A 9 -56.12 -4.69 -28.57
CA ASP A 9 -55.51 -4.59 -27.24
C ASP A 9 -54.04 -4.09 -27.37
N PRO A 10 -53.43 -3.40 -26.38
CA PRO A 10 -52.14 -2.70 -26.57
C PRO A 10 -50.97 -3.17 -25.67
N LYS A 11 -49.75 -2.82 -26.11
CA LYS A 11 -48.47 -2.80 -25.35
C LYS A 11 -47.94 -4.12 -24.76
N SER A 12 -46.81 -4.56 -25.31
CA SER A 12 -45.72 -5.17 -24.54
C SER A 12 -44.41 -4.41 -24.82
N SER A 13 -43.59 -4.22 -23.80
CA SER A 13 -42.24 -3.63 -23.92
C SER A 13 -41.22 -4.71 -23.56
N GLU A 14 -40.57 -5.29 -24.57
CA GLU A 14 -39.49 -6.25 -24.33
C GLU A 14 -38.20 -5.50 -24.01
N ALA A 15 -37.64 -5.79 -22.84
CA ALA A 15 -36.37 -5.21 -22.41
C ALA A 15 -35.21 -5.89 -23.14
N GLN A 16 -34.24 -5.08 -23.59
CA GLN A 16 -32.97 -5.63 -24.07
C GLN A 16 -32.24 -6.30 -22.91
N ALA A 17 -31.92 -7.59 -23.05
CA ALA A 17 -31.20 -8.33 -22.03
C ALA A 17 -29.76 -7.81 -21.89
N ALA A 18 -29.45 -7.18 -20.76
CA ALA A 18 -28.09 -6.80 -20.44
C ALA A 18 -27.21 -8.06 -20.32
N LYS A 19 -26.07 -8.08 -21.02
CA LYS A 19 -25.03 -9.10 -20.81
C LYS A 19 -24.49 -8.94 -19.36
N PRO A 20 -24.28 -10.03 -18.60
CA PRO A 20 -23.65 -9.92 -17.29
C PRO A 20 -22.20 -9.43 -17.45
N GLY A 21 -21.85 -8.35 -16.76
CA GLY A 21 -20.50 -7.80 -16.76
C GLY A 21 -19.48 -8.75 -16.12
N ALA A 22 -18.21 -8.62 -16.52
CA ALA A 22 -17.12 -9.35 -15.90
C ALA A 22 -16.98 -8.96 -14.42
N ARG A 23 -16.93 -9.94 -13.52
CA ARG A 23 -16.72 -9.70 -12.09
C ARG A 23 -15.24 -9.43 -11.84
N VAL A 24 -14.90 -8.20 -11.46
CA VAL A 24 -13.65 -7.92 -10.74
C VAL A 24 -13.64 -8.75 -9.46
N LYS A 25 -12.48 -9.32 -9.11
CA LYS A 25 -12.33 -10.29 -7.99
C LYS A 25 -11.08 -10.00 -7.15
N ASP A 26 -10.86 -8.73 -6.86
CA ASP A 26 -9.77 -8.27 -5.99
C ASP A 26 -10.36 -7.62 -4.73
N ALA A 27 -11.17 -8.43 -4.01
CA ALA A 27 -11.98 -8.01 -2.87
C ALA A 27 -12.39 -9.20 -1.98
N VAL A 28 -12.72 -8.94 -0.72
CA VAL A 28 -12.94 -9.98 0.30
C VAL A 28 -14.35 -9.89 0.88
N ALA A 29 -15.10 -11.02 0.83
CA ALA A 29 -15.67 -11.69 2.01
C ALA A 29 -16.31 -13.07 1.67
N VAL A 30 -17.37 -13.48 2.37
CA VAL A 30 -18.02 -14.82 2.47
C VAL A 30 -18.44 -15.06 3.97
N PRO A 31 -19.38 -15.96 4.39
CA PRO A 31 -20.36 -15.57 5.42
C PRO A 31 -20.22 -16.13 6.85
N SER A 32 -21.06 -15.57 7.74
CA SER A 32 -21.34 -15.87 9.18
C SER A 32 -21.91 -17.30 9.46
N PRO A 33 -21.96 -17.84 10.73
CA PRO A 33 -22.63 -17.16 11.87
C PRO A 33 -22.19 -17.43 13.34
N GLN A 34 -22.50 -16.44 14.21
CA GLN A 34 -22.93 -16.45 15.63
C GLN A 34 -22.23 -17.31 16.72
N ALA A 35 -22.06 -16.70 17.91
CA ALA A 35 -21.44 -17.30 19.11
C ALA A 35 -22.34 -17.21 20.37
N PRO A 36 -22.17 -18.09 21.37
CA PRO A 36 -22.82 -17.99 22.69
C PRO A 36 -22.08 -17.01 23.62
N GLY A 37 -22.82 -16.28 24.47
CA GLY A 37 -22.26 -15.28 25.39
C GLY A 37 -21.88 -15.82 26.79
N PRO A 38 -20.96 -15.15 27.52
CA PRO A 38 -20.56 -15.52 28.88
C PRO A 38 -21.37 -14.81 29.98
N GLY A 39 -21.49 -15.45 31.15
CA GLY A 39 -22.06 -14.87 32.37
C GLY A 39 -21.04 -14.24 33.32
N ALA A 40 -21.50 -13.37 34.22
CA ALA A 40 -20.69 -12.79 35.31
C ALA A 40 -20.56 -13.76 36.52
N PRO A 41 -19.63 -13.49 37.46
CA PRO A 41 -20.02 -12.72 38.65
C PRO A 41 -18.96 -11.66 39.08
N ALA A 42 -19.11 -11.06 40.27
CA ALA A 42 -18.49 -9.78 40.61
C ALA A 42 -17.80 -9.69 42.00
N ALA A 43 -16.92 -8.67 42.10
CA ALA A 43 -16.60 -7.84 43.27
C ALA A 43 -16.06 -8.43 44.60
N ALA A 44 -14.90 -7.90 45.04
CA ALA A 44 -14.65 -7.46 46.42
C ALA A 44 -13.41 -6.53 46.52
N ALA A 45 -13.38 -5.62 47.50
CA ALA A 45 -12.23 -4.80 47.91
C ALA A 45 -12.31 -4.53 49.44
N PRO A 46 -11.23 -4.10 50.12
CA PRO A 46 -11.31 -2.78 50.80
C PRO A 46 -9.99 -1.96 50.99
N ALA A 47 -10.19 -0.66 51.24
CA ALA A 47 -9.46 0.37 52.05
C ALA A 47 -8.20 -0.02 52.90
N ALA A 48 -7.26 0.87 53.29
CA ALA A 48 -6.86 2.28 52.98
C ALA A 48 -5.48 2.55 53.71
N ALA A 49 -4.94 3.71 54.18
CA ALA A 49 -5.29 5.16 54.30
C ALA A 49 -4.02 6.01 54.70
N ALA A 50 -4.05 7.35 54.52
CA ALA A 50 -3.31 8.41 55.28
C ALA A 50 -1.73 8.49 55.22
N SER A 51 -1.01 9.63 55.42
CA SER A 51 -1.34 11.09 55.51
C SER A 51 -0.08 12.01 55.62
N GLY A 52 -0.15 13.26 55.10
CA GLY A 52 0.66 14.45 55.53
C GLY A 52 2.08 14.63 54.94
N SER A 53 2.76 15.79 54.99
CA SER A 53 2.38 17.21 55.22
C SER A 53 3.56 18.18 54.94
N GLY A 54 3.34 19.45 54.53
CA GLY A 54 4.37 20.50 54.31
C GLY A 54 4.84 21.23 55.59
N PRO A 55 5.54 22.41 55.54
CA PRO A 55 5.61 23.43 54.47
C PRO A 55 7.04 24.04 54.18
N ALA A 56 7.09 25.19 53.47
CA ALA A 56 8.27 26.04 53.13
C ALA A 56 8.22 27.41 53.91
N PRO A 57 8.88 28.56 53.55
CA PRO A 57 9.89 28.89 52.51
C PRO A 57 11.05 29.85 52.97
N ALA A 58 11.94 30.27 52.05
CA ALA A 58 12.79 31.47 52.18
C ALA A 58 13.29 32.02 50.82
N SER A 59 13.64 33.32 50.79
CA SER A 59 14.11 34.15 49.65
C SER A 59 15.55 34.66 49.90
N ALA A 60 16.33 35.25 48.99
CA ALA A 60 16.36 35.37 47.52
C ALA A 60 17.72 36.01 47.12
N ASP A 61 18.17 35.89 45.87
CA ASP A 61 18.89 36.97 45.14
C ASP A 61 19.03 36.62 43.65
N ALA A 62 19.28 37.61 42.79
CA ALA A 62 19.27 37.46 41.33
C ALA A 62 20.63 37.74 40.67
N ALA A 63 21.00 36.92 39.68
CA ALA A 63 22.17 37.09 38.82
C ALA A 63 21.77 36.99 37.33
N PRO A 64 22.48 37.66 36.40
CA PRO A 64 22.17 37.62 34.97
C PRO A 64 22.40 36.21 34.36
N PRO A 65 21.70 35.86 33.27
CA PRO A 65 21.55 34.47 32.85
C PRO A 65 22.86 33.85 32.35
N GLN A 66 23.21 32.71 32.93
CA GLN A 66 24.09 31.75 32.25
C GLN A 66 23.28 31.05 31.14
N LEU A 67 23.94 30.74 30.03
CA LEU A 67 23.32 30.03 28.91
C LEU A 67 23.27 28.53 29.24
N GLU A 68 22.30 28.11 30.05
CA GLU A 68 22.10 26.69 30.33
C GLU A 68 21.74 25.94 29.05
N VAL A 69 22.60 24.99 28.66
CA VAL A 69 22.31 24.02 27.60
C VAL A 69 21.26 23.06 28.17
N ALA A 70 20.00 23.28 27.81
CA ALA A 70 18.86 22.55 28.35
C ALA A 70 19.03 21.02 28.15
N VAL A 71 19.27 20.33 29.26
CA VAL A 71 19.29 18.86 29.31
C VAL A 71 17.88 18.36 29.03
N ALA A 72 17.76 17.31 28.19
CA ALA A 72 16.53 16.89 27.54
C ALA A 72 15.30 16.84 28.47
N THR A 73 14.41 17.83 28.32
CA THR A 73 13.10 17.84 28.96
C THR A 73 12.16 16.84 28.29
N ASP A 74 11.43 16.09 29.10
CA ASP A 74 10.57 15.02 28.60
C ASP A 74 9.33 15.58 27.87
N ALA A 75 9.05 15.06 26.68
CA ALA A 75 8.12 15.63 25.70
C ALA A 75 6.63 15.48 26.09
N ALA A 76 6.37 14.94 27.28
CA ALA A 76 5.05 14.88 27.92
C ALA A 76 4.71 16.14 28.75
N TYR A 77 5.70 16.94 29.17
CA TYR A 77 5.51 18.06 30.11
C TYR A 77 5.49 19.46 29.48
N ALA A 78 5.79 19.59 28.18
CA ALA A 78 5.96 20.88 27.50
C ALA A 78 4.62 21.57 27.09
N GLY A 79 3.64 21.64 27.99
CA GLY A 79 2.39 22.38 27.74
C GLY A 79 2.62 23.89 27.64
N GLU A 80 1.97 24.56 26.69
CA GLU A 80 2.16 25.97 26.26
C GLU A 80 3.59 26.38 25.80
N GLU A 81 4.65 25.77 26.33
CA GLU A 81 6.02 26.05 25.89
C GLU A 81 6.43 25.29 24.62
N ALA A 82 5.87 24.10 24.33
CA ALA A 82 6.12 23.44 23.04
C ALA A 82 5.62 24.27 21.85
N ASP A 83 4.45 24.92 22.00
CA ASP A 83 3.84 25.74 20.94
C ASP A 83 4.69 26.98 20.63
N ARG A 84 5.51 27.43 21.58
CA ARG A 84 6.49 28.51 21.38
C ARG A 84 7.72 28.08 20.57
N VAL A 85 7.95 26.78 20.37
CA VAL A 85 9.08 26.21 19.63
C VAL A 85 8.66 25.70 18.24
N GLN A 86 7.43 26.01 17.78
CA GLN A 86 7.14 25.97 16.34
C GLN A 86 8.09 26.94 15.62
N LEU A 87 8.94 26.40 14.75
CA LEU A 87 9.91 27.16 13.96
C LEU A 87 9.17 28.10 13.00
N ARG A 88 9.14 29.39 13.32
CA ARG A 88 8.61 30.46 12.45
C ARG A 88 9.51 30.78 11.25
N ARG A 89 10.22 29.78 10.73
CA ARG A 89 11.11 29.83 9.57
C ARG A 89 10.96 28.51 8.81
N PRO A 90 11.14 28.49 7.48
CA PRO A 90 11.16 27.26 6.72
C PRO A 90 12.18 26.27 7.30
N LEU A 91 11.81 24.98 7.39
CA LEU A 91 12.74 23.91 7.76
C LEU A 91 13.86 23.83 6.71
N ARG A 92 15.13 23.90 7.14
CA ARG A 92 16.30 24.01 6.25
C ARG A 92 17.18 22.77 6.18
N ASN A 93 16.92 21.77 7.00
CA ASN A 93 17.71 20.53 7.03
C ASN A 93 16.94 19.40 7.75
N ILE A 94 17.43 18.18 7.58
CA ILE A 94 16.77 16.98 8.10
C ILE A 94 16.74 16.89 9.63
N SER A 95 17.63 17.59 10.36
CA SER A 95 17.53 17.64 11.83
C SER A 95 16.33 18.48 12.30
N GLU A 96 15.96 19.53 11.56
CA GLU A 96 14.75 20.31 11.82
C GLU A 96 13.49 19.53 11.41
N VAL A 97 13.52 18.81 10.28
CA VAL A 97 12.44 17.89 9.86
C VAL A 97 12.18 16.80 10.91
N ARG A 98 13.24 16.15 11.41
CA ARG A 98 13.14 15.17 12.52
C ARG A 98 12.57 15.80 13.79
N HIS A 99 12.96 17.03 14.12
CA HIS A 99 12.43 17.73 15.29
C HIS A 99 10.92 17.98 15.15
N PHE A 100 10.50 18.50 13.99
CA PHE A 100 9.09 18.75 13.64
C PHE A 100 8.24 17.48 13.78
N PHE A 101 8.64 16.36 13.17
CA PHE A 101 7.88 15.11 13.27
C PHE A 101 7.88 14.50 14.69
N ARG A 102 8.94 14.69 15.48
CA ARG A 102 8.97 14.27 16.90
C ARG A 102 8.05 15.10 17.79
N THR A 103 7.75 16.35 17.42
CA THR A 103 6.88 17.26 18.19
C THR A 103 5.47 17.41 17.62
N ASN A 104 5.18 16.82 16.45
CA ASN A 104 3.89 16.88 15.77
C ASN A 104 2.68 16.65 16.71
N GLN A 105 1.70 17.54 16.61
CA GLN A 105 0.44 17.46 17.35
C GLN A 105 -0.75 17.04 16.47
N THR A 106 -0.71 17.35 15.17
CA THR A 106 -1.75 16.99 14.21
C THR A 106 -1.96 15.47 14.19
N PRO A 107 -3.18 14.96 14.40
CA PRO A 107 -3.44 13.52 14.35
C PRO A 107 -3.46 13.02 12.90
N ILE A 108 -2.59 12.04 12.60
CA ILE A 108 -2.41 11.46 11.27
C ILE A 108 -2.75 9.97 11.32
N TYR A 109 -3.60 9.52 10.40
CA TYR A 109 -3.99 8.11 10.31
C TYR A 109 -3.71 7.53 8.93
N PHE A 110 -3.05 6.37 8.90
CA PHE A 110 -3.12 5.48 7.75
C PHE A 110 -4.37 4.60 7.87
N VAL A 111 -5.17 4.50 6.81
CA VAL A 111 -6.37 3.64 6.74
C VAL A 111 -6.15 2.56 5.69
N GLY A 112 -6.49 1.31 6.01
CA GLY A 112 -6.31 0.20 5.08
C GLY A 112 -6.99 -1.10 5.52
N ALA A 113 -6.96 -2.11 4.66
CA ALA A 113 -7.26 -3.48 5.08
C ALA A 113 -6.30 -3.95 6.19
N THR A 114 -5.02 -3.56 6.10
CA THR A 114 -3.94 -3.86 7.05
C THR A 114 -3.09 -2.58 7.24
N PRO A 115 -2.16 -2.50 8.22
CA PRO A 115 -1.30 -1.32 8.39
C PRO A 115 -0.02 -1.38 7.54
N PHE A 116 0.16 -2.46 6.75
CA PHE A 116 1.42 -2.90 6.17
C PHE A 116 2.25 -1.79 5.49
N ASN A 117 1.68 -1.09 4.52
CA ASN A 117 2.44 -0.24 3.58
C ASN A 117 3.24 0.87 4.28
N LEU A 118 2.78 1.37 5.44
CA LEU A 118 3.42 2.45 6.20
C LEU A 118 3.78 2.04 7.65
N LEU A 119 3.86 0.74 7.97
CA LEU A 119 4.07 0.29 9.35
C LEU A 119 5.45 0.72 9.89
N GLY A 120 5.45 1.27 11.10
CA GLY A 120 6.62 1.80 11.79
C GLY A 120 6.87 3.31 11.57
N LEU A 121 6.06 4.03 10.78
CA LEU A 121 6.17 5.50 10.71
C LEU A 121 5.79 6.20 12.03
N ASP A 122 5.01 5.54 12.89
CA ASP A 122 4.70 5.98 14.27
C ASP A 122 5.93 6.04 15.20
N ARG A 123 7.06 5.45 14.78
CA ARG A 123 8.37 5.58 15.44
C ARG A 123 9.01 6.95 15.16
N TRP A 124 8.67 7.56 14.03
CA TRP A 124 9.25 8.79 13.51
C TRP A 124 8.33 10.00 13.71
N VAL A 125 7.01 9.79 13.62
CA VAL A 125 5.99 10.83 13.63
C VAL A 125 5.10 10.70 14.87
N ARG A 126 5.18 11.70 15.77
CA ARG A 126 4.25 11.81 16.91
C ARG A 126 2.82 11.95 16.38
N ASN A 127 1.86 11.34 17.07
CA ASN A 127 0.44 11.31 16.70
C ASN A 127 0.11 10.67 15.32
N PHE A 128 1.02 9.87 14.76
CA PHE A 128 0.71 8.93 13.68
C PHE A 128 0.12 7.62 14.26
N SER A 129 -0.87 7.02 13.58
CA SER A 129 -1.52 5.75 13.97
C SER A 129 -2.19 5.08 12.76
N TYR A 130 -2.71 3.87 12.95
CA TYR A 130 -3.27 3.03 11.88
C TYR A 130 -4.71 2.63 12.21
N ILE A 131 -5.61 2.77 11.24
CA ILE A 131 -6.98 2.24 11.28
C ILE A 131 -7.03 1.06 10.30
N THR A 132 -7.35 -0.14 10.78
CA THR A 132 -7.29 -1.35 9.94
C THR A 132 -8.55 -2.20 10.06
N TYR A 133 -8.90 -2.90 8.99
CA TYR A 133 -9.99 -3.88 9.03
C TYR A 133 -9.53 -5.21 9.64
N TYR A 134 -8.35 -5.69 9.26
CA TYR A 134 -7.65 -6.83 9.84
C TYR A 134 -6.60 -6.34 10.86
N ASP A 135 -6.56 -6.98 12.03
CA ASP A 135 -5.58 -6.72 13.08
C ASP A 135 -4.71 -7.97 13.28
N GLY A 136 -3.44 -7.88 12.87
CA GLY A 136 -2.50 -8.98 13.02
C GLY A 136 -2.13 -9.30 14.48
N TRP A 137 -2.40 -8.40 15.43
CA TRP A 137 -1.96 -8.48 16.83
C TRP A 137 -3.09 -8.74 17.84
N ASP A 138 -4.33 -8.98 17.40
CA ASP A 138 -5.48 -9.25 18.28
C ASP A 138 -5.73 -8.14 19.32
N GLY A 139 -5.53 -6.87 18.92
CA GLY A 139 -5.59 -5.69 19.79
C GLY A 139 -4.28 -5.36 20.53
N GLY A 140 -3.20 -6.10 20.27
CA GLY A 140 -1.92 -5.97 20.97
C GLY A 140 -1.01 -4.82 20.50
N HIS A 141 -1.27 -4.19 19.35
CA HIS A 141 -0.41 -3.13 18.81
C HIS A 141 -0.89 -1.72 19.23
N PRO A 142 -0.10 -0.94 19.98
CA PRO A 142 -0.58 0.27 20.68
C PRO A 142 -0.95 1.45 19.76
N ARG A 143 -0.66 1.36 18.45
CA ARG A 143 -1.02 2.35 17.43
C ARG A 143 -1.99 1.84 16.35
N VAL A 144 -2.38 0.57 16.38
CA VAL A 144 -3.38 0.02 15.45
C VAL A 144 -4.74 0.05 16.14
N PHE A 145 -5.79 0.38 15.40
CA PHE A 145 -7.16 0.29 15.85
C PHE A 145 -8.04 -0.36 14.80
N SER A 146 -8.74 -1.42 15.21
CA SER A 146 -9.82 -2.03 14.44
C SER A 146 -11.13 -1.96 15.24
N PRO A 147 -12.28 -1.70 14.59
CA PRO A 147 -13.57 -1.71 15.27
C PRO A 147 -13.90 -3.12 15.77
N ARG A 148 -14.49 -3.22 16.96
CA ARG A 148 -14.86 -4.50 17.57
C ARG A 148 -16.09 -5.09 16.90
N TYR A 149 -17.09 -4.24 16.62
CA TYR A 149 -18.29 -4.63 15.90
C TYR A 149 -18.05 -4.54 14.39
N ARG A 150 -17.59 -5.66 13.82
CA ARG A 150 -17.52 -5.94 12.38
C ARG A 150 -18.67 -6.88 12.01
N PRO A 151 -19.88 -6.38 11.68
CA PRO A 151 -20.92 -7.20 11.07
C PRO A 151 -20.44 -7.71 9.71
N TYR A 152 -21.03 -8.80 9.22
CA TYR A 152 -20.69 -9.32 7.89
C TYR A 152 -20.98 -8.27 6.80
N VAL A 153 -19.96 -8.00 5.96
CA VAL A 153 -20.02 -7.14 4.78
C VAL A 153 -19.22 -7.83 3.68
N GLU A 154 -19.74 -7.84 2.45
CA GLU A 154 -18.98 -8.22 1.25
C GLU A 154 -18.42 -6.94 0.63
N PHE A 155 -17.10 -6.84 0.56
CA PHE A 155 -16.43 -5.72 -0.10
C PHE A 155 -16.16 -6.06 -1.57
N GLU A 156 -16.22 -5.06 -2.45
CA GLU A 156 -15.90 -5.20 -3.88
C GLU A 156 -14.56 -4.54 -4.28
N SER A 157 -13.89 -3.84 -3.36
CA SER A 157 -12.51 -3.34 -3.53
C SER A 157 -11.85 -2.91 -2.21
N GLY A 158 -10.60 -2.42 -2.27
CA GLY A 158 -9.91 -1.78 -1.14
C GLY A 158 -10.51 -0.44 -0.72
N GLU A 159 -11.01 0.35 -1.69
CA GLU A 159 -11.78 1.58 -1.47
C GLU A 159 -13.01 1.29 -0.60
N ALA A 160 -13.75 0.22 -0.90
CA ALA A 160 -14.94 -0.15 -0.14
C ALA A 160 -14.63 -0.46 1.34
N ILE A 161 -13.49 -1.11 1.62
CA ILE A 161 -13.01 -1.36 2.98
C ILE A 161 -12.69 -0.02 3.69
N ASN A 162 -11.99 0.89 3.01
CA ASN A 162 -11.59 2.17 3.56
C ASN A 162 -12.77 3.12 3.81
N ASN A 163 -13.72 3.19 2.86
CA ASN A 163 -14.96 3.95 2.99
C ASN A 163 -15.80 3.42 4.16
N TRP A 164 -15.88 2.10 4.35
CA TRP A 164 -16.54 1.50 5.51
C TRP A 164 -15.84 1.82 6.84
N LEU A 165 -14.51 1.74 6.90
CA LEU A 165 -13.73 2.10 8.09
C LEU A 165 -13.95 3.56 8.49
N LEU A 166 -13.90 4.50 7.54
CA LEU A 166 -14.14 5.93 7.78
C LEU A 166 -15.55 6.22 8.32
N LEU A 167 -16.55 5.48 7.84
CA LEU A 167 -17.94 5.65 8.28
C LEU A 167 -18.25 4.97 9.63
N ASN A 168 -17.44 3.99 10.04
CA ASN A 168 -17.66 3.20 11.26
C ASN A 168 -17.64 4.07 12.54
N ALA A 169 -18.64 3.90 13.40
CA ALA A 169 -18.81 4.73 14.60
C ALA A 169 -17.71 4.54 15.66
N GLU A 170 -17.16 3.33 15.82
CA GLU A 170 -16.03 3.09 16.73
C GLU A 170 -14.74 3.75 16.21
N VAL A 171 -14.48 3.64 14.90
CA VAL A 171 -13.34 4.28 14.23
C VAL A 171 -13.43 5.80 14.37
N ARG A 172 -14.57 6.41 14.04
CA ARG A 172 -14.78 7.85 14.19
C ARG A 172 -14.58 8.31 15.64
N ALA A 173 -15.12 7.57 16.63
CA ALA A 173 -14.94 7.85 18.06
C ALA A 173 -13.53 7.51 18.62
N HIS A 174 -12.68 6.85 17.83
CA HIS A 174 -11.25 6.76 18.06
C HIS A 174 -10.55 7.99 17.48
N MET A 175 -10.67 8.22 16.17
CA MET A 175 -9.95 9.25 15.41
C MET A 175 -10.21 10.68 15.94
N THR A 176 -11.44 10.98 16.38
CA THR A 176 -11.81 12.34 16.83
C THR A 176 -11.57 12.60 18.31
N ARG A 177 -11.15 11.59 19.10
CA ARG A 177 -11.18 11.66 20.57
C ARG A 177 -10.30 12.76 21.18
N ASN A 178 -9.10 12.94 20.62
CA ASN A 178 -8.04 13.79 21.16
C ASN A 178 -7.51 14.78 20.11
N VAL A 179 -8.34 15.21 19.15
CA VAL A 179 -7.94 16.21 18.14
C VAL A 179 -7.72 17.56 18.83
N PRO A 180 -6.55 18.21 18.67
CA PRO A 180 -6.32 19.54 19.24
C PRO A 180 -7.31 20.59 18.71
N HIS A 181 -7.50 21.69 19.45
CA HIS A 181 -8.42 22.73 19.01
C HIS A 181 -7.90 23.46 17.76
N GLY A 182 -8.70 23.45 16.69
CA GLY A 182 -8.34 24.03 15.38
C GLY A 182 -7.69 23.02 14.42
N GLU A 183 -7.19 21.89 14.93
CA GLU A 183 -6.62 20.83 14.09
C GLU A 183 -7.67 20.02 13.34
N ARG A 184 -7.25 19.41 12.23
CA ARG A 184 -8.05 18.46 11.45
C ARG A 184 -7.29 17.15 11.25
N VAL A 185 -8.03 16.06 11.41
CA VAL A 185 -7.56 14.68 11.20
C VAL A 185 -7.01 14.52 9.79
N LYS A 186 -5.72 14.23 9.66
CA LYS A 186 -5.05 13.93 8.38
C LYS A 186 -5.18 12.44 8.09
N VAL A 187 -5.52 12.07 6.85
CA VAL A 187 -5.79 10.67 6.47
C VAL A 187 -5.05 10.29 5.19
N ALA A 188 -4.26 9.22 5.24
CA ALA A 188 -3.61 8.59 4.08
C ALA A 188 -4.09 7.14 3.91
N MET A 189 -4.04 6.62 2.68
CA MET A 189 -4.37 5.23 2.33
C MET A 189 -3.87 4.90 0.92
N VAL A 190 -3.73 3.61 0.60
CA VAL A 190 -3.35 3.15 -0.76
C VAL A 190 -4.50 3.30 -1.74
N PHE A 191 -5.68 2.82 -1.34
CA PHE A 191 -6.89 2.68 -2.17
C PHE A 191 -7.94 3.71 -1.75
N PHE A 192 -8.39 4.54 -2.67
CA PHE A 192 -9.39 5.59 -2.43
C PHE A 192 -10.10 6.02 -3.74
N ASP A 193 -11.27 6.62 -3.61
CA ASP A 193 -12.08 7.12 -4.73
C ASP A 193 -12.76 8.47 -4.42
N GLU A 194 -13.62 8.93 -5.32
CA GLU A 194 -14.42 10.16 -5.13
C GLU A 194 -15.40 10.05 -3.95
N GLU A 195 -15.82 8.84 -3.57
CA GLU A 195 -16.59 8.62 -2.35
C GLU A 195 -15.69 8.75 -1.11
N THR A 196 -14.46 8.23 -1.11
CA THR A 196 -13.50 8.45 -0.02
C THR A 196 -13.28 9.94 0.21
N GLU A 197 -13.07 10.71 -0.87
CA GLU A 197 -12.98 12.16 -0.76
C GLU A 197 -14.26 12.79 -0.19
N ARG A 198 -15.44 12.35 -0.65
CA ARG A 198 -16.75 12.83 -0.17
C ARG A 198 -16.91 12.57 1.33
N ILE A 199 -16.60 11.36 1.80
CA ILE A 199 -16.63 10.97 3.20
C ILE A 199 -15.64 11.82 4.01
N CYS A 200 -14.40 11.98 3.57
CA CYS A 200 -13.42 12.84 4.26
C CYS A 200 -13.91 14.30 4.38
N ARG A 201 -14.46 14.87 3.30
CA ARG A 201 -15.07 16.22 3.31
C ARG A 201 -16.23 16.33 4.31
N GLU A 202 -17.16 15.37 4.30
CA GLU A 202 -18.33 15.34 5.21
C GLU A 202 -17.94 15.12 6.69
N LEU A 203 -16.86 14.39 6.96
CA LEU A 203 -16.34 14.14 8.29
C LEU A 203 -15.42 15.25 8.83
N GLY A 204 -15.06 16.24 8.01
CA GLY A 204 -14.10 17.28 8.37
C GLY A 204 -12.65 16.78 8.43
N TYR A 205 -12.32 15.67 7.77
CA TYR A 205 -10.98 15.12 7.66
C TYR A 205 -10.25 15.71 6.44
N ASP A 206 -8.93 15.75 6.48
CA ASP A 206 -8.08 16.11 5.36
C ASP A 206 -7.51 14.83 4.74
N LEU A 207 -7.97 14.46 3.54
CA LEU A 207 -7.34 13.40 2.76
C LEU A 207 -6.00 13.94 2.24
N ILE A 208 -4.89 13.42 2.76
CA ILE A 208 -3.55 13.90 2.44
C ILE A 208 -2.97 13.21 1.20
N LEU A 209 -3.73 13.19 0.11
CA LEU A 209 -3.37 12.55 -1.15
C LEU A 209 -3.74 13.48 -2.33
N PRO A 210 -3.17 13.25 -3.53
CA PRO A 210 -3.70 13.79 -4.78
C PRO A 210 -5.18 13.41 -4.96
N SER A 211 -5.95 14.21 -5.70
CA SER A 211 -7.37 13.90 -5.93
C SER A 211 -7.56 12.64 -6.76
N ALA A 212 -8.65 11.91 -6.51
CA ALA A 212 -8.96 10.65 -7.18
C ALA A 212 -9.05 10.83 -8.72
N ALA A 213 -9.62 11.96 -9.17
CA ALA A 213 -9.69 12.30 -10.59
C ALA A 213 -8.30 12.52 -11.23
N LEU A 214 -7.39 13.24 -10.55
CA LEU A 214 -6.02 13.46 -11.04
C LEU A 214 -5.23 12.14 -11.04
N ARG A 215 -5.37 11.33 -9.99
CA ARG A 215 -4.77 10.00 -9.92
C ARG A 215 -5.25 9.15 -11.11
N ASN A 216 -6.56 9.00 -11.27
CA ASN A 216 -7.15 8.17 -12.31
C ASN A 216 -6.82 8.66 -13.73
N GLN A 217 -6.57 9.96 -13.94
CA GLN A 217 -6.03 10.42 -15.23
C GLN A 217 -4.60 9.92 -15.45
N LEU A 218 -3.73 10.05 -14.45
CA LEU A 218 -2.30 9.75 -14.57
C LEU A 218 -2.00 8.23 -14.58
N ASP A 219 -2.82 7.45 -13.88
CA ASP A 219 -2.84 5.98 -13.86
C ASP A 219 -3.08 5.38 -15.28
N SER A 220 -3.55 6.20 -16.23
CA SER A 220 -3.63 5.80 -17.62
C SER A 220 -2.25 5.59 -18.24
N LYS A 221 -1.99 4.38 -18.74
CA LYS A 221 -0.79 4.01 -19.51
C LYS A 221 -0.59 4.91 -20.75
N ILE A 222 -1.67 5.50 -21.27
CA ILE A 222 -1.64 6.46 -22.38
C ILE A 222 -1.20 7.85 -21.91
N GLU A 223 -1.82 8.40 -20.86
CA GLU A 223 -1.47 9.73 -20.33
C GLU A 223 -0.06 9.74 -19.72
N THR A 224 0.33 8.67 -19.02
CA THR A 224 1.71 8.46 -18.54
C THR A 224 2.72 8.46 -19.69
N THR A 225 2.40 7.83 -20.83
CA THR A 225 3.30 7.83 -22.00
C THR A 225 3.41 9.23 -22.63
N LYS A 226 2.30 9.99 -22.70
CA LYS A 226 2.33 11.39 -23.17
C LYS A 226 3.18 12.25 -22.23
N LEU A 227 2.96 12.15 -20.93
CA LEU A 227 3.68 12.91 -19.89
C LEU A 227 5.18 12.57 -19.87
N GLY A 228 5.53 11.29 -19.98
CA GLY A 228 6.90 10.83 -20.11
C GLY A 228 7.58 11.43 -21.35
N ASN A 229 6.91 11.41 -22.50
CA ASN A 229 7.43 12.03 -23.73
C ASN A 229 7.59 13.55 -23.62
N GLU A 230 6.68 14.26 -22.94
CA GLU A 230 6.76 15.71 -22.68
C GLU A 230 7.91 16.07 -21.71
N ALA A 231 8.16 15.25 -20.68
CA ALA A 231 9.25 15.40 -19.73
C ALA A 231 10.60 14.83 -20.23
N GLY A 232 10.58 14.12 -21.35
CA GLY A 232 11.70 13.31 -21.85
C GLY A 232 11.98 12.02 -21.09
N ALA A 233 11.19 11.69 -20.06
CA ALA A 233 11.19 10.39 -19.38
C ALA A 233 10.55 9.33 -20.30
N PHE A 234 11.26 9.00 -21.39
CA PHE A 234 10.72 8.20 -22.49
C PHE A 234 10.44 6.75 -22.07
N SER A 235 9.30 6.24 -22.53
CA SER A 235 9.02 4.80 -22.57
C SER A 235 9.84 4.11 -23.64
N VAL A 236 9.94 2.78 -23.56
CA VAL A 236 10.40 1.88 -24.65
C VAL A 236 9.80 2.36 -25.99
N PRO A 237 10.55 2.34 -27.12
CA PRO A 237 10.05 2.82 -28.41
C PRO A 237 8.64 2.33 -28.73
N ASN A 238 7.73 3.28 -28.99
CA ASN A 238 6.30 3.05 -29.02
C ASN A 238 5.55 4.01 -29.95
N VAL A 239 4.30 3.66 -30.25
CA VAL A 239 3.30 4.53 -30.88
C VAL A 239 1.97 4.45 -30.11
N LEU A 240 1.28 5.58 -30.01
CA LEU A 240 -0.08 5.66 -29.46
C LEU A 240 -1.08 5.63 -30.62
N THR A 241 -1.89 4.58 -30.72
CA THR A 241 -2.74 4.30 -31.89
C THR A 241 -4.04 3.57 -31.52
N THR A 242 -4.91 3.33 -32.48
CA THR A 242 -5.89 2.23 -32.47
C THR A 242 -5.46 1.16 -33.48
N ALA A 243 -6.07 -0.02 -33.44
CA ALA A 243 -6.00 -1.02 -34.52
C ALA A 243 -7.25 -1.91 -34.51
N ASP A 244 -7.94 -2.04 -35.65
CA ASP A 244 -9.10 -2.93 -35.78
C ASP A 244 -8.74 -4.33 -36.35
N THR A 245 -7.54 -4.47 -36.95
CA THR A 245 -7.02 -5.76 -37.45
C THR A 245 -5.52 -5.95 -37.16
N TYR A 246 -5.05 -7.18 -37.29
CA TYR A 246 -3.62 -7.52 -37.16
C TYR A 246 -2.76 -6.82 -38.20
N GLU A 247 -3.27 -6.65 -39.43
CA GLU A 247 -2.61 -5.91 -40.49
C GLU A 247 -2.43 -4.44 -40.12
N GLU A 248 -3.47 -3.77 -39.60
CA GLU A 248 -3.33 -2.38 -39.14
C GLU A 248 -2.34 -2.26 -37.97
N LEU A 249 -2.36 -3.19 -37.01
CA LEU A 249 -1.40 -3.20 -35.91
C LEU A 249 0.06 -3.28 -36.42
N ASN A 250 0.32 -4.10 -37.44
CA ASN A 250 1.65 -4.22 -38.05
C ASN A 250 2.01 -3.00 -38.90
N ASP A 251 1.07 -2.42 -39.65
CA ASP A 251 1.31 -1.20 -40.42
C ASP A 251 1.69 -0.04 -39.48
N ARG A 252 0.99 0.15 -38.36
CA ARG A 252 1.32 1.14 -37.32
C ARG A 252 2.69 0.88 -36.68
N ALA A 253 3.00 -0.38 -36.38
CA ALA A 253 4.30 -0.76 -35.84
C ALA A 253 5.45 -0.54 -36.84
N ALA A 254 5.20 -0.73 -38.14
CA ALA A 254 6.16 -0.48 -39.21
C ALA A 254 6.35 1.04 -39.46
N GLU A 255 5.27 1.84 -39.46
CA GLU A 255 5.32 3.31 -39.52
C GLU A 255 6.18 3.90 -38.38
N ALA A 256 6.12 3.29 -37.18
CA ALA A 256 6.90 3.68 -36.01
C ALA A 256 8.25 2.94 -35.83
N GLY A 257 8.61 2.02 -36.73
CA GLY A 257 9.90 1.31 -36.71
C GLY A 257 10.07 0.28 -35.58
N LEU A 258 8.98 -0.23 -35.01
CA LEU A 258 8.99 -1.09 -33.80
C LEU A 258 9.37 -2.56 -34.08
N GLY A 259 9.22 -3.02 -35.32
CA GLY A 259 9.33 -4.43 -35.69
C GLY A 259 8.00 -5.16 -35.61
N THR A 260 8.04 -6.50 -35.45
CA THR A 260 6.84 -7.37 -35.48
C THR A 260 6.67 -8.22 -34.21
N ASP A 261 7.55 -8.11 -33.22
CA ASP A 261 7.37 -8.71 -31.89
C ASP A 261 7.02 -7.56 -30.93
N LEU A 262 5.74 -7.45 -30.58
CA LEU A 262 5.14 -6.25 -30.01
C LEU A 262 4.59 -6.50 -28.61
N VAL A 263 4.61 -5.44 -27.80
CA VAL A 263 3.84 -5.35 -26.56
C VAL A 263 2.74 -4.32 -26.76
N VAL A 264 1.49 -4.73 -26.62
CA VAL A 264 0.30 -3.87 -26.76
C VAL A 264 -0.33 -3.69 -25.39
N GLN A 265 -0.59 -2.44 -24.99
CA GLN A 265 -1.28 -2.12 -23.73
C GLN A 265 -2.50 -1.23 -23.98
N THR A 266 -3.61 -1.52 -23.30
CA THR A 266 -4.80 -0.65 -23.25
C THR A 266 -4.68 0.35 -22.09
N PRO A 267 -5.57 1.37 -21.96
CA PRO A 267 -5.30 2.52 -21.11
C PRO A 267 -5.24 2.23 -19.61
N TYR A 268 -6.04 1.29 -19.11
CA TYR A 268 -6.22 1.01 -17.68
C TYR A 268 -6.20 -0.49 -17.40
N GLY A 269 -5.64 -0.90 -16.26
CA GLY A 269 -5.65 -2.29 -15.80
C GLY A 269 -4.38 -2.69 -15.07
N ASP A 270 -4.51 -3.63 -14.14
CA ASP A 270 -3.50 -4.02 -13.15
C ASP A 270 -2.89 -5.42 -13.42
N SER A 271 -1.86 -5.80 -12.67
CA SER A 271 -1.31 -7.18 -12.61
C SER A 271 -1.01 -7.83 -13.97
N GLY A 272 -0.63 -7.03 -14.96
CA GLY A 272 -0.39 -7.45 -16.35
C GLY A 272 -1.64 -7.88 -17.14
N LYS A 273 -2.86 -7.75 -16.59
CA LYS A 273 -4.13 -8.17 -17.22
C LYS A 273 -4.38 -7.50 -18.57
N THR A 274 -3.82 -6.31 -18.80
CA THR A 274 -3.98 -5.49 -20.02
C THR A 274 -2.67 -5.25 -20.77
N THR A 275 -1.70 -6.16 -20.63
CA THR A 275 -0.43 -6.15 -21.37
C THR A 275 -0.34 -7.42 -22.24
N PHE A 276 -0.44 -7.26 -23.55
CA PHE A 276 -0.52 -8.35 -24.52
C PHE A 276 0.77 -8.47 -25.33
N PHE A 277 1.30 -9.69 -25.46
CA PHE A 277 2.49 -9.98 -26.26
C PHE A 277 2.06 -10.56 -27.62
N ILE A 278 2.29 -9.82 -28.69
CA ILE A 278 1.78 -10.15 -30.03
C ILE A 278 2.94 -10.17 -31.02
N SER A 279 3.32 -11.38 -31.45
CA SER A 279 4.36 -11.61 -32.48
C SER A 279 3.83 -12.30 -33.75
N ASP A 280 2.57 -12.75 -33.73
CA ASP A 280 1.88 -13.36 -34.87
C ASP A 280 0.36 -13.15 -34.80
N ALA A 281 -0.34 -13.56 -35.87
CA ALA A 281 -1.79 -13.42 -36.00
C ALA A 281 -2.60 -14.28 -35.01
N ALA A 282 -2.02 -15.34 -34.43
CA ALA A 282 -2.68 -16.14 -33.40
C ALA A 282 -2.59 -15.47 -32.02
N GLY A 283 -1.49 -14.77 -31.72
CA GLY A 283 -1.39 -13.87 -30.58
C GLY A 283 -2.42 -12.74 -30.66
N TRP A 284 -2.62 -12.16 -31.85
CA TRP A 284 -3.71 -11.21 -32.08
C TRP A 284 -5.10 -11.83 -31.88
N GLU A 285 -5.41 -12.96 -32.54
CA GLU A 285 -6.72 -13.61 -32.44
C GLU A 285 -7.09 -14.00 -30.99
N THR A 286 -6.09 -14.23 -30.13
CA THR A 286 -6.26 -14.51 -28.69
C THR A 286 -6.65 -13.27 -27.86
N HIS A 287 -6.30 -12.06 -28.29
CA HIS A 287 -6.42 -10.83 -27.48
C HIS A 287 -7.22 -9.70 -28.13
N LYS A 288 -7.60 -9.81 -29.41
CA LYS A 288 -8.29 -8.76 -30.17
C LYS A 288 -9.57 -8.24 -29.49
N ASP A 289 -10.31 -9.11 -28.80
CA ASP A 289 -11.59 -8.75 -28.15
C ASP A 289 -11.37 -7.82 -26.92
N ASP A 290 -10.16 -7.80 -26.36
CA ASP A 290 -9.71 -6.89 -25.29
C ASP A 290 -8.98 -5.64 -25.85
N ILE A 291 -8.74 -5.57 -27.17
CA ILE A 291 -7.89 -4.55 -27.84
C ILE A 291 -8.71 -3.65 -28.78
N ILE A 292 -9.67 -4.22 -29.53
CA ILE A 292 -10.43 -3.49 -30.55
C ILE A 292 -11.34 -2.45 -29.89
N GLY A 293 -11.24 -1.20 -30.35
CA GLY A 293 -11.98 -0.06 -29.81
C GLY A 293 -11.28 0.70 -28.68
N GLU A 294 -10.18 0.17 -28.13
CA GLU A 294 -9.38 0.84 -27.10
C GLU A 294 -8.29 1.75 -27.69
N GLN A 295 -7.82 2.73 -26.91
CA GLN A 295 -6.60 3.46 -27.25
C GLN A 295 -5.37 2.68 -26.78
N LEU A 296 -4.47 2.37 -27.71
CA LEU A 296 -3.36 1.45 -27.52
C LEU A 296 -2.03 2.18 -27.37
N LYS A 297 -1.20 1.73 -26.42
CA LYS A 297 0.26 1.92 -26.41
C LYS A 297 0.88 0.68 -27.04
N VAL A 298 1.37 0.78 -28.27
CA VAL A 298 2.03 -0.31 -29.00
C VAL A 298 3.53 -0.08 -28.93
N MET A 299 4.28 -1.02 -28.39
CA MET A 299 5.72 -0.91 -28.13
C MET A 299 6.51 -1.99 -28.87
N LYS A 300 7.76 -1.68 -29.25
CA LYS A 300 8.77 -2.71 -29.53
C LYS A 300 8.93 -3.58 -28.27
N ARG A 301 8.96 -4.91 -28.41
CA ARG A 301 9.36 -5.79 -27.31
C ARG A 301 10.88 -5.75 -27.10
N ILE A 302 11.29 -5.62 -25.84
CA ILE A 302 12.69 -5.65 -25.39
C ILE A 302 12.93 -6.77 -24.37
N ASN A 303 14.15 -7.30 -24.33
CA ASN A 303 14.61 -8.24 -23.31
C ASN A 303 14.94 -7.44 -22.05
N ASN A 304 14.10 -7.45 -21.02
CA ASN A 304 14.19 -6.46 -19.94
C ASN A 304 13.99 -7.03 -18.54
N THR A 305 14.51 -6.31 -17.55
CA THR A 305 14.21 -6.50 -16.12
C THR A 305 13.44 -5.28 -15.60
N PRO A 306 12.28 -5.46 -14.96
CA PRO A 306 11.56 -4.38 -14.29
C PRO A 306 12.19 -4.05 -12.93
N VAL A 307 12.24 -2.76 -12.61
CA VAL A 307 12.74 -2.20 -11.35
C VAL A 307 11.74 -1.15 -10.86
N ALA A 308 11.12 -1.41 -9.71
CA ALA A 308 10.24 -0.46 -9.06
C ALA A 308 11.06 0.62 -8.34
N VAL A 309 10.63 1.88 -8.44
CA VAL A 309 11.28 3.03 -7.81
C VAL A 309 10.23 3.95 -7.20
N GLU A 310 10.22 4.07 -5.88
CA GLU A 310 9.37 5.05 -5.19
C GLU A 310 10.04 6.42 -5.16
N ALA A 311 9.23 7.49 -5.24
CA ALA A 311 9.71 8.86 -5.19
C ALA A 311 8.66 9.80 -4.57
N VAL A 312 9.10 11.01 -4.20
CA VAL A 312 8.23 12.06 -3.64
C VAL A 312 8.49 13.38 -4.33
N ILE A 313 7.45 13.93 -4.94
CA ILE A 313 7.43 15.31 -5.43
C ILE A 313 7.20 16.25 -4.25
N THR A 314 8.15 17.15 -4.00
CA THR A 314 8.02 18.24 -3.04
C THR A 314 8.15 19.61 -3.70
N SER A 315 7.75 20.65 -2.98
CA SER A 315 8.04 22.06 -3.26
C SER A 315 9.54 22.38 -3.37
N SER A 316 10.42 21.57 -2.77
CA SER A 316 11.89 21.65 -2.91
C SER A 316 12.45 20.81 -4.08
N GLY A 317 11.62 20.04 -4.79
CA GLY A 317 12.02 19.13 -5.87
C GLY A 317 11.65 17.66 -5.63
N VAL A 318 12.11 16.77 -6.51
CA VAL A 318 11.79 15.32 -6.47
C VAL A 318 12.86 14.56 -5.66
N VAL A 319 12.45 13.97 -4.52
CA VAL A 319 13.27 13.02 -3.76
C VAL A 319 13.08 11.63 -4.39
N VAL A 320 14.16 10.95 -4.74
CA VAL A 320 14.14 9.62 -5.35
C VAL A 320 14.54 8.57 -4.32
N GLY A 321 13.72 7.52 -4.18
CA GLY A 321 13.91 6.43 -3.25
C GLY A 321 14.87 5.34 -3.74
N PRO A 322 14.94 4.20 -3.03
CA PRO A 322 15.73 3.05 -3.44
C PRO A 322 15.15 2.35 -4.68
N TYR A 323 16.01 1.62 -5.39
CA TYR A 323 15.65 0.76 -6.53
C TYR A 323 15.34 -0.66 -6.03
N LEU A 324 14.24 -1.27 -6.48
CA LEU A 324 13.81 -2.59 -6.04
C LEU A 324 13.50 -3.55 -7.20
N THR A 325 13.87 -4.82 -7.05
CA THR A 325 13.30 -5.90 -7.89
C THR A 325 11.95 -6.34 -7.33
N GLU A 326 11.03 -6.70 -8.21
CA GLU A 326 9.73 -7.27 -7.82
C GLU A 326 9.81 -8.78 -7.53
N LEU A 327 8.84 -9.28 -6.77
CA LEU A 327 8.42 -10.68 -6.80
C LEU A 327 7.04 -10.75 -7.46
N ALA A 328 6.95 -11.23 -8.70
CA ALA A 328 5.70 -11.38 -9.42
C ALA A 328 5.49 -12.81 -9.94
N GLY A 329 4.25 -13.30 -9.92
CA GLY A 329 3.86 -14.55 -10.60
C GLY A 329 4.36 -15.88 -10.03
N PHE A 330 5.20 -15.88 -8.99
CA PHE A 330 5.72 -17.10 -8.38
C PHE A 330 4.60 -18.01 -7.85
N ALA A 331 4.46 -19.20 -8.43
CA ALA A 331 3.40 -20.16 -8.11
C ALA A 331 3.44 -20.65 -6.65
N GLU A 332 4.62 -20.60 -6.00
CA GLU A 332 4.76 -20.86 -4.57
C GLU A 332 4.15 -19.76 -3.69
N LEU A 333 4.04 -18.51 -4.16
CA LEU A 333 3.46 -17.37 -3.42
C LEU A 333 2.01 -17.10 -3.80
N THR A 334 1.67 -17.19 -5.09
CA THR A 334 0.38 -16.74 -5.65
C THR A 334 -0.23 -17.74 -6.64
N PRO A 335 -1.57 -17.85 -6.71
CA PRO A 335 -2.24 -18.57 -7.80
C PRO A 335 -2.35 -17.75 -9.11
N TYR A 336 -1.96 -16.47 -9.10
CA TYR A 336 -2.13 -15.53 -10.21
C TYR A 336 -0.82 -15.32 -10.97
N LYS A 337 -0.78 -15.65 -12.28
CA LYS A 337 0.44 -15.67 -13.10
C LYS A 337 1.22 -14.35 -13.19
N GLY A 338 0.55 -13.21 -13.07
CA GLY A 338 1.14 -11.87 -13.05
C GLY A 338 0.87 -11.12 -11.74
N GLY A 339 0.44 -11.82 -10.69
CA GLY A 339 0.14 -11.18 -9.41
C GLY A 339 1.42 -10.78 -8.69
N TRP A 340 1.51 -9.50 -8.32
CA TRP A 340 2.56 -9.01 -7.41
C TRP A 340 2.48 -9.72 -6.05
N CYS A 341 3.65 -10.04 -5.51
CA CYS A 341 3.83 -10.83 -4.29
C CYS A 341 4.88 -10.25 -3.35
N GLY A 342 5.52 -9.12 -3.65
CA GLY A 342 6.59 -8.55 -2.81
C GLY A 342 7.66 -7.80 -3.60
N ASN A 343 8.68 -7.32 -2.90
CA ASN A 343 9.83 -6.64 -3.49
C ASN A 343 11.11 -6.97 -2.71
N GLU A 344 12.26 -6.69 -3.33
CA GLU A 344 13.58 -6.78 -2.71
C GLU A 344 14.39 -5.53 -3.03
N MET A 345 15.06 -5.00 -2.01
CA MET A 345 16.14 -4.06 -2.17
C MET A 345 17.46 -4.77 -1.86
N LYS A 346 18.40 -4.71 -2.81
CA LYS A 346 19.74 -5.31 -2.75
C LYS A 346 20.75 -4.39 -3.47
N PRO A 347 22.06 -4.44 -3.15
CA PRO A 347 23.03 -3.50 -3.73
C PRO A 347 23.17 -3.59 -5.26
N ASP A 348 22.87 -4.74 -5.85
CA ASP A 348 23.09 -5.10 -7.26
C ASP A 348 21.81 -5.10 -8.13
N VAL A 349 20.74 -4.39 -7.73
CA VAL A 349 19.53 -4.21 -8.59
C VAL A 349 19.88 -3.51 -9.91
N LEU A 350 20.74 -2.48 -9.85
CA LEU A 350 21.17 -1.68 -10.99
C LEU A 350 22.69 -1.44 -10.96
N ASN A 351 23.32 -1.36 -12.13
CA ASN A 351 24.71 -0.91 -12.30
C ASN A 351 24.83 0.63 -12.16
N ALA A 352 26.05 1.16 -12.02
CA ALA A 352 26.27 2.59 -11.73
C ALA A 352 25.77 3.55 -12.83
N GLU A 353 25.75 3.12 -14.10
CA GLU A 353 25.22 3.91 -15.22
C GLU A 353 23.70 3.84 -15.27
N GLN A 354 23.13 2.63 -15.18
CA GLN A 354 21.68 2.42 -15.06
C GLN A 354 21.09 3.21 -13.88
N ARG A 355 21.74 3.24 -12.70
CA ARG A 355 21.35 4.07 -11.54
C ARG A 355 21.26 5.55 -11.88
N ALA A 356 22.24 6.07 -12.61
CA ALA A 356 22.25 7.47 -13.03
C ALA A 356 21.13 7.77 -14.04
N GLN A 357 20.87 6.87 -15.00
CA GLN A 357 19.77 7.01 -15.96
C GLN A 357 18.40 6.91 -15.24
N THR A 358 18.19 5.91 -14.38
CA THR A 358 16.96 5.72 -13.59
C THR A 358 16.63 6.94 -12.73
N ARG A 359 17.59 7.45 -11.96
CA ARG A 359 17.38 8.63 -11.11
C ARG A 359 17.00 9.88 -11.90
N ASP A 360 17.64 10.08 -13.05
CA ASP A 360 17.34 11.19 -13.96
C ASP A 360 15.97 11.04 -14.65
N LEU A 361 15.60 9.81 -15.07
CA LEU A 361 14.29 9.49 -15.64
C LEU A 361 13.16 9.71 -14.61
N VAL A 362 13.30 9.18 -13.39
CA VAL A 362 12.31 9.34 -12.31
C VAL A 362 12.24 10.79 -11.84
N GLY A 363 13.36 11.51 -11.78
CA GLY A 363 13.41 12.94 -11.51
C GLY A 363 12.65 13.77 -12.55
N ARG A 364 12.88 13.50 -13.85
CA ARG A 364 12.16 14.16 -14.96
C ARG A 364 10.67 13.80 -14.97
N MET A 365 10.31 12.55 -14.71
CA MET A 365 8.91 12.13 -14.58
C MET A 365 8.21 12.83 -13.41
N GLY A 366 8.88 12.94 -12.26
CA GLY A 366 8.37 13.67 -11.09
C GLY A 366 8.16 15.16 -11.35
N GLU A 367 9.08 15.82 -12.05
CA GLU A 367 8.90 17.21 -12.49
C GLU A 367 7.74 17.35 -13.49
N GLY A 368 7.58 16.41 -14.43
CA GLY A 368 6.42 16.34 -15.31
C GLY A 368 5.10 16.27 -14.52
N LEU A 369 4.99 15.32 -13.58
CA LEU A 369 3.86 15.17 -12.66
C LEU A 369 3.59 16.44 -11.85
N ARG A 370 4.64 17.13 -11.38
CA ARG A 370 4.55 18.42 -10.67
C ARG A 370 3.91 19.50 -11.54
N THR A 371 4.21 19.56 -12.85
CA THR A 371 3.52 20.50 -13.77
C THR A 371 2.04 20.17 -13.99
N ARG A 372 1.62 18.91 -13.77
CA ARG A 372 0.21 18.49 -13.79
C ARG A 372 -0.51 18.69 -12.45
N GLY A 373 0.16 19.28 -11.46
CA GLY A 373 -0.40 19.58 -10.13
C GLY A 373 -0.34 18.42 -9.13
N TYR A 374 0.35 17.32 -9.48
CA TYR A 374 0.59 16.22 -8.56
C TYR A 374 1.66 16.61 -7.53
N ARG A 375 1.48 16.22 -6.26
CA ARG A 375 2.50 16.39 -5.20
C ARG A 375 2.43 15.25 -4.19
N GLY A 376 3.57 14.94 -3.57
CA GLY A 376 3.70 13.82 -2.66
C GLY A 376 4.18 12.53 -3.34
N PHE A 377 3.77 11.40 -2.76
CA PHE A 377 4.31 10.06 -3.03
C PHE A 377 3.83 9.47 -4.37
N PHE A 378 4.70 8.77 -5.07
CA PHE A 378 4.39 7.96 -6.26
C PHE A 378 5.44 6.85 -6.44
N GLU A 379 5.13 5.88 -7.28
CA GLU A 379 6.03 4.81 -7.73
C GLU A 379 6.11 4.83 -9.26
N VAL A 380 7.28 4.48 -9.79
CA VAL A 380 7.53 4.32 -11.23
C VAL A 380 8.16 2.95 -11.45
N ASP A 381 7.58 2.17 -12.37
CA ASP A 381 8.16 0.94 -12.85
C ASP A 381 9.08 1.26 -14.03
N VAL A 382 10.35 0.93 -13.88
CA VAL A 382 11.42 1.26 -14.82
C VAL A 382 11.90 -0.03 -15.49
N LEU A 383 12.01 -0.03 -16.81
CA LEU A 383 12.43 -1.19 -17.59
C LEU A 383 13.88 -1.00 -18.05
N VAL A 384 14.77 -1.89 -17.60
CA VAL A 384 16.17 -1.94 -18.02
C VAL A 384 16.30 -2.92 -19.17
N ASP A 385 16.72 -2.46 -20.35
CA ASP A 385 16.96 -3.32 -21.52
C ASP A 385 18.29 -4.05 -21.38
N LEU A 386 18.23 -5.38 -21.25
CA LEU A 386 19.38 -6.27 -21.05
C LEU A 386 20.22 -6.46 -22.32
N ASP A 387 19.71 -6.03 -23.48
CA ASP A 387 20.42 -6.10 -24.76
C ASP A 387 21.20 -4.80 -25.07
N SER A 388 20.91 -3.69 -24.36
CA SER A 388 21.47 -2.35 -24.65
C SER A 388 21.94 -1.53 -23.44
N ASP A 389 21.62 -1.95 -22.21
CA ASP A 389 21.77 -1.19 -20.94
C ASP A 389 20.94 0.12 -20.87
N ASP A 390 20.07 0.41 -21.86
CA ASP A 390 19.14 1.55 -21.84
C ASP A 390 18.08 1.41 -20.73
N VAL A 391 17.71 2.54 -20.13
CA VAL A 391 16.68 2.63 -19.08
C VAL A 391 15.43 3.38 -19.59
N TYR A 392 14.26 2.74 -19.49
CA TYR A 392 12.99 3.21 -20.02
C TYR A 392 11.88 3.33 -18.97
N LEU A 393 10.94 4.26 -19.18
CA LEU A 393 9.68 4.34 -18.42
C LEU A 393 8.77 3.15 -18.79
N GLY A 394 8.47 2.27 -17.82
CA GLY A 394 7.49 1.21 -17.98
C GLY A 394 6.08 1.70 -17.69
N GLU A 395 5.82 1.95 -16.41
CA GLU A 395 4.50 2.28 -15.85
C GLU A 395 4.62 3.31 -14.71
N LEU A 396 3.52 4.00 -14.42
CA LEU A 396 3.41 4.93 -13.29
C LEU A 396 2.36 4.38 -12.33
N ASN A 397 2.72 4.30 -11.05
CA ASN A 397 1.81 3.99 -9.95
C ASN A 397 1.63 5.26 -9.09
N PRO A 398 0.62 6.12 -9.37
CA PRO A 398 0.42 7.41 -8.71
C PRO A 398 -0.20 7.27 -7.31
N ARG A 399 0.45 6.50 -6.43
CA ARG A 399 -0.05 6.09 -5.12
C ARG A 399 1.08 5.63 -4.19
N ILE A 400 0.74 5.36 -2.93
CA ILE A 400 1.55 4.54 -2.01
C ILE A 400 1.57 3.11 -2.55
N SER A 401 2.71 2.43 -2.56
CA SER A 401 2.83 1.10 -3.17
C SER A 401 2.96 -0.05 -2.17
N GLY A 402 3.13 -1.27 -2.69
CA GLY A 402 3.51 -2.43 -1.90
C GLY A 402 4.94 -2.34 -1.37
N ALA A 403 5.86 -1.72 -2.11
CA ALA A 403 7.28 -1.58 -1.77
C ALA A 403 7.52 -0.67 -0.54
N SER A 404 6.62 0.30 -0.30
CA SER A 404 6.68 1.30 0.79
C SER A 404 7.07 0.73 2.16
N ALA A 405 6.70 -0.51 2.47
CA ALA A 405 7.02 -1.17 3.72
C ALA A 405 8.54 -1.39 3.93
N ILE A 406 9.32 -1.66 2.87
CA ILE A 406 10.78 -1.85 2.96
C ILE A 406 11.60 -0.61 2.56
N THR A 407 11.07 0.31 1.75
CA THR A 407 11.78 1.56 1.39
C THR A 407 11.90 2.52 2.58
N ASN A 408 10.92 2.51 3.49
CA ASN A 408 10.90 3.32 4.70
C ASN A 408 11.88 2.85 5.80
N VAL A 409 12.62 1.74 5.60
CA VAL A 409 13.59 1.19 6.58
C VAL A 409 15.03 1.04 6.05
N THR A 410 15.36 1.76 4.98
CA THR A 410 16.68 1.73 4.34
C THR A 410 17.74 2.54 5.08
N ALA A 411 19.02 2.29 4.78
CA ALA A 411 20.13 3.11 5.27
C ALA A 411 19.96 4.61 4.95
N GLY A 412 19.41 4.97 3.79
CA GLY A 412 19.04 6.35 3.44
C GLY A 412 17.94 6.92 4.35
N ALA A 413 16.86 6.16 4.56
CA ALA A 413 15.79 6.53 5.50
C ALA A 413 16.28 6.70 6.94
N TYR A 414 17.26 5.89 7.38
CA TYR A 414 17.90 6.06 8.70
C TYR A 414 18.89 7.22 8.76
N ALA A 415 19.63 7.50 7.68
CA ALA A 415 20.53 8.65 7.60
C ALA A 415 19.76 9.98 7.61
N ASP A 416 18.58 10.00 6.97
CA ASP A 416 17.67 11.14 6.90
C ASP A 416 16.31 10.84 7.58
N VAL A 417 15.25 10.60 6.81
CA VAL A 417 13.91 10.21 7.27
C VAL A 417 13.29 9.22 6.28
N PRO A 418 12.35 8.34 6.69
CA PRO A 418 11.61 7.51 5.77
C PRO A 418 10.95 8.33 4.65
N LEU A 419 10.92 7.78 3.43
CA LEU A 419 10.52 8.52 2.21
C LEU A 419 9.15 9.18 2.35
N PHE A 420 8.19 8.51 3.02
CA PHE A 420 6.85 9.05 3.24
C PHE A 420 6.82 10.32 4.12
N LEU A 421 7.84 10.62 4.92
CA LEU A 421 7.89 11.86 5.70
C LEU A 421 8.07 13.09 4.80
N PHE A 422 8.76 12.99 3.65
CA PHE A 422 8.80 14.07 2.67
C PHE A 422 7.42 14.35 2.07
N HIS A 423 6.60 13.30 1.88
CA HIS A 423 5.21 13.46 1.46
C HIS A 423 4.37 14.12 2.57
N LEU A 424 4.57 13.77 3.85
CA LEU A 424 3.88 14.44 4.95
C LEU A 424 4.19 15.94 5.03
N LEU A 425 5.40 16.40 4.67
CA LEU A 425 5.73 17.83 4.63
C LEU A 425 4.87 18.61 3.59
N GLU A 426 4.43 17.98 2.50
CA GLU A 426 3.57 18.60 1.46
C GLU A 426 2.07 18.69 1.82
N TYR A 427 1.69 18.19 3.01
CA TYR A 427 0.30 18.11 3.48
C TYR A 427 0.11 18.48 4.97
N LEU A 428 1.19 18.81 5.68
CA LEU A 428 1.17 19.48 6.98
C LEU A 428 1.52 20.97 6.77
N ASP A 429 0.95 21.85 7.60
CA ASP A 429 1.07 23.31 7.42
C ASP A 429 2.44 23.83 7.90
N VAL A 430 3.48 23.57 7.09
CA VAL A 430 4.87 23.90 7.40
C VAL A 430 5.64 24.32 6.15
N GLU A 431 6.34 25.46 6.22
CA GLU A 431 7.27 25.86 5.17
C GLU A 431 8.58 25.04 5.26
N PHE A 432 9.16 24.68 4.12
CA PHE A 432 10.50 24.09 4.07
C PHE A 432 11.23 24.47 2.77
N ASP A 433 12.55 24.36 2.82
CA ASP A 433 13.47 24.69 1.72
C ASP A 433 14.72 23.82 1.95
N LEU A 434 14.70 22.63 1.33
CA LEU A 434 15.64 21.53 1.55
C LEU A 434 16.50 21.29 0.30
N ASP A 435 17.79 20.98 0.48
CA ASP A 435 18.63 20.54 -0.64
C ASP A 435 18.30 19.09 -1.04
N VAL A 436 17.30 18.95 -1.90
CA VAL A 436 16.87 17.66 -2.48
C VAL A 436 17.98 17.00 -3.30
N LYS A 437 18.93 17.77 -3.84
CA LYS A 437 20.09 17.22 -4.55
C LYS A 437 21.06 16.56 -3.57
N GLU A 438 21.39 17.22 -2.45
CA GLU A 438 22.22 16.66 -1.38
C GLU A 438 21.59 15.38 -0.79
N ILE A 439 20.26 15.38 -0.60
CA ILE A 439 19.50 14.20 -0.14
C ILE A 439 19.63 13.05 -1.17
N ASN A 440 19.32 13.29 -2.44
CA ASN A 440 19.39 12.27 -3.49
C ASN A 440 20.82 11.72 -3.69
N GLU A 441 21.85 12.56 -3.60
CA GLU A 441 23.26 12.14 -3.67
C GLU A 441 23.64 11.24 -2.48
N ARG A 442 23.26 11.61 -1.25
CA ARG A 442 23.46 10.77 -0.06
C ARG A 442 22.67 9.46 -0.10
N TRP A 443 21.45 9.45 -0.66
CA TRP A 443 20.64 8.23 -0.77
C TRP A 443 21.23 7.25 -1.78
N GLU A 444 21.79 7.74 -2.89
CA GLU A 444 22.55 6.92 -3.83
C GLU A 444 23.79 6.31 -3.15
N GLU A 445 24.60 7.10 -2.43
CA GLU A 445 25.77 6.61 -1.67
C GLU A 445 25.42 5.49 -0.66
N LEU A 446 24.25 5.57 -0.02
CA LEU A 446 23.80 4.61 1.00
C LEU A 446 22.97 3.44 0.46
N SER A 447 22.55 3.48 -0.81
CA SER A 447 21.65 2.49 -1.41
C SER A 447 22.21 1.06 -1.46
N GLY A 448 23.54 0.89 -1.36
CA GLY A 448 24.22 -0.40 -1.29
C GLY A 448 24.57 -0.88 0.12
N ALA A 449 24.17 -0.15 1.18
CA ALA A 449 24.55 -0.45 2.56
C ALA A 449 23.60 -1.41 3.30
N ASP A 450 22.49 -1.80 2.68
CA ASP A 450 21.43 -2.58 3.32
C ASP A 450 20.77 -3.57 2.34
N GLU A 451 20.22 -4.66 2.88
CA GLU A 451 19.38 -5.61 2.14
C GLU A 451 18.03 -5.75 2.87
N TRP A 452 16.92 -5.65 2.14
CA TRP A 452 15.58 -5.88 2.69
C TRP A 452 14.73 -6.60 1.66
N SER A 453 13.95 -7.59 2.08
CA SER A 453 13.03 -8.31 1.20
C SER A 453 11.72 -8.61 1.91
N GLN A 454 10.65 -8.58 1.15
CA GLN A 454 9.30 -8.85 1.63
C GLN A 454 8.55 -9.77 0.67
N MET A 455 7.65 -10.60 1.21
CA MET A 455 6.73 -11.40 0.39
C MET A 455 5.37 -11.59 1.04
N ILE A 456 4.31 -11.48 0.25
CA ILE A 456 2.94 -11.79 0.62
C ILE A 456 2.66 -13.26 0.31
N ILE A 457 2.36 -14.02 1.35
CA ILE A 457 2.08 -15.45 1.27
C ILE A 457 0.56 -15.62 1.12
N LYS A 458 0.09 -15.88 -0.10
CA LYS A 458 -1.31 -16.27 -0.33
C LYS A 458 -1.51 -17.77 -0.06
N GLU A 459 -2.76 -18.20 0.13
CA GLU A 459 -3.12 -19.62 0.03
C GLU A 459 -3.20 -20.02 -1.45
N THR A 460 -2.44 -21.04 -1.85
CA THR A 460 -2.33 -21.50 -3.25
C THR A 460 -3.05 -22.83 -3.48
N ALA A 461 -3.34 -23.59 -2.41
CA ALA A 461 -4.09 -24.82 -2.50
C ALA A 461 -5.56 -24.58 -2.87
N PRO A 462 -6.22 -25.49 -3.63
CA PRO A 462 -7.63 -25.38 -4.01
C PRO A 462 -8.56 -25.81 -2.85
N ILE A 463 -8.39 -25.19 -1.69
CA ILE A 463 -9.17 -25.44 -0.47
C ILE A 463 -10.14 -24.28 -0.21
N THR A 464 -11.10 -24.53 0.70
CA THR A 464 -11.87 -23.51 1.41
C THR A 464 -12.06 -23.99 2.85
N GLU A 465 -11.47 -23.32 3.82
CA GLU A 465 -11.47 -23.73 5.24
C GLU A 465 -11.78 -22.56 6.17
N TYR A 466 -12.51 -22.84 7.25
CA TYR A 466 -12.58 -21.96 8.41
C TYR A 466 -11.30 -22.14 9.25
N ILE A 467 -10.57 -21.06 9.50
CA ILE A 467 -9.27 -21.10 10.18
C ILE A 467 -9.50 -21.30 11.69
N THR A 468 -8.94 -22.38 12.24
CA THR A 468 -9.00 -22.69 13.68
C THR A 468 -7.72 -22.29 14.42
N HIS A 469 -6.59 -22.34 13.72
CA HIS A 469 -5.27 -21.96 14.23
C HIS A 469 -4.48 -21.24 13.13
N SER A 470 -3.72 -20.24 13.54
CA SER A 470 -2.87 -19.43 12.68
C SER A 470 -1.58 -19.05 13.42
N PRO A 471 -0.47 -18.77 12.72
CA PRO A 471 0.70 -18.10 13.30
C PRO A 471 0.35 -16.80 14.04
N LEU A 472 1.27 -16.31 14.88
CA LEU A 472 1.14 -15.02 15.57
C LEU A 472 1.91 -13.94 14.80
N THR A 473 1.43 -12.70 14.81
CA THR A 473 2.24 -11.58 14.31
C THR A 473 3.42 -11.31 15.24
N GLY A 474 4.62 -11.20 14.68
CA GLY A 474 5.82 -10.92 15.46
C GLY A 474 7.12 -11.41 14.81
N GLN A 475 8.15 -11.51 15.63
CA GLN A 475 9.48 -11.96 15.19
C GLN A 475 9.59 -13.48 15.30
N TYR A 476 10.06 -14.10 14.21
CA TYR A 476 10.43 -15.51 14.11
C TYR A 476 11.95 -15.64 13.93
N TYR A 477 12.48 -16.83 14.20
CA TYR A 477 13.88 -17.18 14.00
C TYR A 477 14.01 -18.52 13.30
N LEU A 478 14.83 -18.57 12.25
CA LEU A 478 15.22 -19.79 11.56
C LEU A 478 16.49 -20.34 12.21
N ASP A 479 16.37 -21.50 12.88
CA ASP A 479 17.51 -22.14 13.53
C ASP A 479 18.43 -22.91 12.57
N GLN A 480 19.54 -23.41 13.11
CA GLN A 480 20.55 -24.18 12.37
C GLN A 480 20.06 -25.55 11.84
N TYR A 481 18.85 -25.98 12.21
CA TYR A 481 18.22 -27.23 11.77
C TYR A 481 17.14 -26.98 10.70
N GLY A 482 16.83 -25.71 10.38
CA GLY A 482 15.74 -25.35 9.49
C GLY A 482 14.37 -25.34 10.19
N THR A 483 14.31 -25.01 11.48
CA THR A 483 13.05 -24.82 12.20
C THR A 483 12.74 -23.32 12.32
N LEU A 484 11.69 -22.84 11.65
CA LEU A 484 11.19 -21.48 11.81
C LEU A 484 10.34 -21.36 13.08
N THR A 485 10.92 -20.81 14.15
CA THR A 485 10.31 -20.76 15.49
C THR A 485 9.87 -19.34 15.85
N TYR A 486 8.66 -19.17 16.41
CA TYR A 486 8.20 -17.89 16.95
C TYR A 486 9.08 -17.47 18.15
N LYS A 487 9.72 -16.30 18.05
CA LYS A 487 10.70 -15.79 19.02
C LYS A 487 10.05 -14.86 20.05
N ARG A 488 9.20 -13.93 19.59
CA ARG A 488 8.49 -12.95 20.44
C ARG A 488 7.46 -12.15 19.62
N ALA A 489 6.53 -11.52 20.34
CA ALA A 489 5.75 -10.43 19.77
C ALA A 489 6.68 -9.27 19.36
N ALA A 490 6.37 -8.64 18.22
CA ALA A 490 7.04 -7.44 17.73
C ALA A 490 6.00 -6.54 17.07
N LEU A 491 6.24 -5.23 17.09
CA LEU A 491 5.33 -4.22 16.54
C LEU A 491 5.62 -3.90 15.07
N ASP A 492 6.86 -4.07 14.63
CA ASP A 492 7.35 -3.78 13.30
C ASP A 492 8.62 -4.61 13.01
N TRP A 493 9.15 -4.52 11.78
CA TRP A 493 10.37 -5.21 11.32
C TRP A 493 11.68 -4.44 11.54
N HIS A 494 11.67 -3.21 12.07
CA HIS A 494 12.90 -2.43 12.29
C HIS A 494 13.95 -3.17 13.18
N PRO A 495 13.57 -4.04 14.15
CA PRO A 495 14.55 -4.80 14.94
C PRO A 495 15.28 -5.94 14.22
N LEU A 496 14.94 -6.33 12.98
CA LEU A 496 15.55 -7.49 12.32
C LEU A 496 17.05 -7.26 12.01
N GLN A 497 17.93 -8.10 12.53
CA GLN A 497 19.39 -7.90 12.43
C GLN A 497 20.07 -8.68 11.29
N ASN A 498 19.47 -9.77 10.81
CA ASN A 498 20.05 -10.67 9.79
C ASN A 498 18.98 -11.64 9.25
N GLY A 499 19.21 -12.28 8.09
CA GLY A 499 18.23 -13.18 7.45
C GLY A 499 18.02 -14.56 8.09
N SER A 500 18.44 -14.77 9.35
CA SER A 500 17.85 -15.82 10.22
C SER A 500 16.74 -15.27 11.11
N GLU A 501 16.58 -13.94 11.22
CA GLU A 501 15.44 -13.29 11.85
C GLU A 501 14.46 -12.79 10.78
N VAL A 502 13.19 -13.16 10.92
CA VAL A 502 12.10 -12.65 10.05
C VAL A 502 10.99 -12.06 10.90
N PHE A 503 10.22 -11.16 10.32
CA PHE A 503 8.96 -10.68 10.88
C PHE A 503 7.81 -11.23 10.04
N PHE A 504 6.76 -11.73 10.68
CA PHE A 504 5.53 -12.12 10.00
C PHE A 504 4.37 -11.26 10.50
N LEU A 505 3.65 -10.66 9.55
CA LEU A 505 2.39 -9.95 9.74
C LEU A 505 1.24 -10.84 9.29
N ARG A 506 0.43 -11.34 10.23
CA ARG A 506 -0.79 -12.07 9.90
C ARG A 506 -1.84 -11.13 9.30
N ILE A 507 -2.54 -11.61 8.28
CA ILE A 507 -3.72 -10.92 7.70
C ILE A 507 -4.99 -11.67 8.11
N PHE A 508 -5.18 -12.91 7.64
CA PHE A 508 -6.24 -13.79 8.12
C PHE A 508 -5.79 -14.66 9.31
N GLY A 509 -6.63 -14.78 10.34
CA GLY A 509 -6.34 -15.55 11.56
C GLY A 509 -7.43 -16.51 11.96
N ALA A 510 -7.29 -17.11 13.15
CA ALA A 510 -8.31 -17.99 13.71
C ALA A 510 -9.65 -17.24 13.89
N GLY A 511 -10.71 -17.70 13.21
CA GLY A 511 -11.99 -17.01 13.07
C GLY A 511 -12.29 -16.48 11.66
N ASP A 512 -11.26 -16.32 10.83
CA ASP A 512 -11.41 -15.99 9.40
C ASP A 512 -11.50 -17.28 8.54
N TYR A 513 -11.57 -17.12 7.22
CA TYR A 513 -11.52 -18.20 6.24
C TYR A 513 -10.25 -18.12 5.39
N ARG A 514 -9.76 -19.27 4.90
CA ARG A 514 -8.76 -19.33 3.81
C ARG A 514 -9.33 -20.04 2.59
N TRP A 515 -9.01 -19.52 1.42
CA TRP A 515 -9.37 -20.08 0.12
C TRP A 515 -8.25 -19.79 -0.89
N LYS A 516 -8.25 -20.46 -2.05
CA LYS A 516 -7.25 -20.20 -3.10
C LYS A 516 -7.23 -18.72 -3.53
N GLY A 517 -6.15 -18.01 -3.20
CA GLY A 517 -5.95 -16.57 -3.45
C GLY A 517 -5.93 -15.71 -2.17
N ALA A 518 -6.38 -16.23 -1.03
CA ALA A 518 -6.45 -15.50 0.23
C ALA A 518 -5.07 -15.13 0.79
N ASP A 519 -4.85 -13.85 1.10
CA ASP A 519 -3.63 -13.35 1.75
C ASP A 519 -3.49 -13.82 3.20
N LEU A 520 -2.68 -14.85 3.45
CA LEU A 520 -2.45 -15.36 4.81
C LEU A 520 -1.62 -14.37 5.64
N GLY A 521 -0.65 -13.71 5.01
CA GLY A 521 0.15 -12.67 5.66
C GLY A 521 1.38 -12.25 4.88
N VAL A 522 2.09 -11.25 5.41
CA VAL A 522 3.34 -10.74 4.84
C VAL A 522 4.52 -11.16 5.69
N LEU A 523 5.58 -11.66 5.06
CA LEU A 523 6.87 -11.92 5.70
C LEU A 523 7.88 -10.85 5.25
N VAL A 524 8.60 -10.25 6.20
CA VAL A 524 9.71 -9.32 5.95
C VAL A 524 11.00 -9.89 6.55
N THR A 525 12.09 -9.78 5.80
CA THR A 525 13.41 -10.35 6.15
C THR A 525 14.56 -9.44 5.70
N LYS A 526 15.73 -9.63 6.31
CA LYS A 526 17.02 -9.29 5.68
C LYS A 526 17.40 -10.41 4.70
N ASN A 527 18.30 -10.12 3.76
CA ASN A 527 18.74 -10.99 2.65
C ASN A 527 17.69 -11.18 1.52
N PRO A 528 18.12 -11.36 0.26
CA PRO A 528 17.26 -11.76 -0.86
C PRO A 528 16.48 -13.06 -0.62
N LEU A 529 15.27 -13.06 -1.16
CA LEU A 529 14.36 -14.18 -1.34
C LEU A 529 14.52 -14.83 -2.73
N GLN A 530 14.93 -14.10 -3.77
CA GLN A 530 15.10 -14.59 -5.15
C GLN A 530 16.52 -15.12 -5.47
N THR A 531 16.66 -15.79 -6.61
CA THR A 531 17.92 -16.26 -7.20
C THR A 531 17.77 -16.52 -8.70
N ASN A 532 18.75 -16.06 -9.50
CA ASN A 532 18.90 -16.37 -10.94
C ASN A 532 20.00 -17.41 -11.20
N VAL A 533 20.59 -18.00 -10.15
CA VAL A 533 21.69 -18.98 -10.27
C VAL A 533 21.20 -20.26 -10.95
N GLY A 534 21.44 -20.33 -12.27
CA GLY A 534 21.15 -21.50 -13.11
C GLY A 534 20.04 -21.32 -14.15
N GLY A 535 19.45 -20.12 -14.30
CA GLY A 535 18.40 -19.88 -15.29
C GLY A 535 17.59 -18.61 -15.04
N PRO A 536 16.28 -18.58 -15.36
CA PRO A 536 15.41 -17.46 -15.02
C PRO A 536 15.22 -17.32 -13.50
N ASP A 537 14.70 -16.18 -13.07
CA ASP A 537 14.46 -15.90 -11.65
C ASP A 537 13.56 -16.94 -10.99
N ALA A 538 14.00 -17.39 -9.81
CA ALA A 538 13.32 -18.37 -8.99
C ALA A 538 13.41 -17.96 -7.52
N LEU A 539 12.41 -18.34 -6.72
CA LEU A 539 12.54 -18.22 -5.27
C LEU A 539 13.66 -19.12 -4.75
N SER A 540 14.52 -18.57 -3.89
CA SER A 540 15.58 -19.27 -3.19
C SER A 540 15.03 -20.38 -2.29
N ILE A 541 15.90 -21.34 -1.95
CA ILE A 541 15.56 -22.42 -1.01
C ILE A 541 15.08 -21.87 0.34
N ARG A 542 15.65 -20.74 0.80
CA ARG A 542 15.22 -20.06 2.04
C ARG A 542 13.80 -19.49 1.91
N ALA A 543 13.49 -18.81 0.80
CA ALA A 543 12.17 -18.24 0.57
C ALA A 543 11.08 -19.33 0.50
N LYS A 544 11.30 -20.41 -0.26
CA LYS A 544 10.36 -21.55 -0.32
C LYS A 544 10.16 -22.18 1.07
N HIS A 545 11.25 -22.39 1.80
CA HIS A 545 11.18 -22.94 3.16
C HIS A 545 10.43 -22.03 4.16
N PHE A 546 10.56 -20.70 4.05
CA PHE A 546 9.77 -19.76 4.85
C PHE A 546 8.27 -19.85 4.51
N ILE A 547 7.92 -19.90 3.22
CA ILE A 547 6.54 -20.04 2.74
C ILE A 547 5.90 -21.31 3.30
N ASP A 548 6.57 -22.45 3.12
CA ASP A 548 6.09 -23.76 3.59
C ASP A 548 5.95 -23.80 5.11
N SER A 549 6.93 -23.23 5.84
CA SER A 549 6.90 -23.14 7.31
C SER A 549 5.72 -22.31 7.82
N ILE A 550 5.43 -21.16 7.21
CA ILE A 550 4.30 -20.31 7.60
C ILE A 550 2.97 -21.00 7.25
N ARG A 551 2.82 -21.60 6.06
CA ARG A 551 1.60 -22.35 5.69
C ARG A 551 1.34 -23.53 6.63
N ALA A 552 2.39 -24.22 7.08
CA ALA A 552 2.27 -25.33 8.03
C ALA A 552 1.80 -24.91 9.44
N MET A 553 1.84 -23.61 9.78
CA MET A 553 1.28 -23.07 11.03
C MET A 553 -0.23 -22.76 10.95
N TYR A 554 -0.85 -22.87 9.77
CA TYR A 554 -2.30 -22.73 9.59
C TYR A 554 -3.01 -24.08 9.64
N ALA A 555 -4.05 -24.17 10.48
CA ALA A 555 -4.95 -25.32 10.52
C ALA A 555 -6.41 -24.86 10.47
N GLY A 556 -7.20 -25.44 9.58
CA GLY A 556 -8.61 -25.13 9.39
C GLY A 556 -9.51 -26.37 9.35
N VAL A 557 -10.80 -26.13 9.25
CA VAL A 557 -11.83 -27.14 8.99
C VAL A 557 -12.46 -26.85 7.63
N PRO A 558 -12.52 -27.83 6.70
CA PRO A 558 -13.14 -27.64 5.40
C PRO A 558 -14.58 -27.14 5.49
N VAL A 559 -14.88 -26.09 4.72
CA VAL A 559 -16.24 -25.57 4.58
C VAL A 559 -16.96 -26.43 3.53
N VAL A 560 -17.92 -27.24 3.96
CA VAL A 560 -18.84 -27.91 3.04
C VAL A 560 -19.83 -26.87 2.52
N ALA A 561 -20.02 -26.82 1.21
CA ALA A 561 -20.98 -25.92 0.57
C ALA A 561 -22.41 -26.50 0.66
N ASP A 562 -23.03 -26.36 1.84
CA ASP A 562 -24.45 -26.66 2.04
C ASP A 562 -25.33 -25.49 1.56
N ASP A 563 -26.30 -25.81 0.71
CA ASP A 563 -27.24 -24.89 0.03
C ASP A 563 -28.68 -25.20 0.48
N PRO A 564 -29.59 -24.23 0.69
CA PRO A 564 -29.44 -22.77 0.83
C PRO A 564 -29.69 -22.29 2.29
N SER A 565 -29.72 -20.95 2.47
CA SER A 565 -29.95 -20.24 3.75
C SER A 565 -31.01 -20.86 4.69
N PRO A 566 -30.74 -20.95 6.01
CA PRO A 566 -31.78 -21.27 6.98
C PRO A 566 -32.83 -20.16 7.03
N ALA A 567 -34.09 -20.52 6.89
CA ALA A 567 -35.20 -19.59 7.06
C ALA A 567 -35.30 -19.13 8.52
N LEU A 568 -34.69 -17.98 8.84
CA LEU A 568 -34.79 -17.33 10.15
C LEU A 568 -36.21 -16.82 10.40
N GLY A 569 -37.08 -17.72 10.85
CA GLY A 569 -38.40 -17.41 11.37
C GLY A 569 -38.29 -16.56 12.63
N GLY A 570 -38.28 -15.24 12.47
CA GLY A 570 -38.25 -14.29 13.58
C GLY A 570 -39.45 -14.49 14.53
N PRO A 571 -39.26 -14.36 15.86
CA PRO A 571 -40.36 -14.50 16.82
C PRO A 571 -41.45 -13.46 16.54
N GLY A 572 -42.67 -13.94 16.28
CA GLY A 572 -43.74 -13.12 15.74
C GLY A 572 -44.30 -12.10 16.74
N ALA A 573 -44.16 -10.81 16.43
CA ALA A 573 -44.85 -9.73 17.12
C ALA A 573 -46.31 -9.61 16.62
N LYS A 574 -47.20 -10.42 17.19
CA LYS A 574 -48.65 -10.17 17.27
C LYS A 574 -49.14 -10.67 18.64
N GLY A 575 -50.06 -10.00 19.33
CA GLY A 575 -50.80 -8.80 18.92
C GLY A 575 -52.27 -8.91 19.29
N ASP A 576 -52.54 -9.01 20.59
CA ASP A 576 -53.80 -8.77 21.30
C ASP A 576 -53.43 -8.26 22.72
#